data_AF-A0A936FEN1-F1
#
_entry.id   AF-A0A936FEN1-F1
#
_cell.length_a   1.000
_cell.length_b   1.000
_cell.length_c   1.000
_cell.angle_alpha   90.00
_cell.angle_beta   90.00
_cell.angle_gamma   90.00
#
_symmetry.space_group_name_H-M   'P 1'
#
loop_
_entity.id
_entity.type
_entity.pdbx_description
1 polymer ?
#
loop_
_entity_poly.entity_id
_entity_poly.type
_entity_poly.pdbx_seq_one_letter_code
_entity_poly.pdbx_strand_id
1 'polypeptide(L)'
;MNPRHLTLAGTLVMALAAPHALAQGTDKLRTGEQVYQQTCVACHETGVAHAPRFGDAKAWAPLIEEGQAVLTAHAFVGVRGMPARGGDDKLSLDEFARATAYMARQAGGSWQDPDGQLMFSIRAEAQKRLDSEIAAKRKMKNELQRLNQAAERARKK
;
A
#
# COMPACT_ATOMS: atom_id res chain seq x y z
N MET A 1 -30.19 -13.51 51.09
CA MET A 1 -30.48 -14.87 50.60
C MET A 1 -30.25 -14.92 49.11
N ASN A 2 -29.34 -15.81 48.69
CA ASN A 2 -29.05 -16.20 47.31
C ASN A 2 -30.26 -16.98 46.74
N PRO A 3 -30.45 -17.06 45.41
CA PRO A 3 -30.07 -18.34 44.82
C PRO A 3 -29.44 -18.29 43.41
N ARG A 4 -28.34 -19.05 43.32
CA ARG A 4 -28.09 -20.15 42.37
C ARG A 4 -27.79 -19.80 40.91
N HIS A 5 -26.49 -19.80 40.67
CA HIS A 5 -25.78 -20.03 39.41
C HIS A 5 -26.32 -21.27 38.67
N LEU A 6 -26.66 -21.10 37.39
CA LEU A 6 -26.79 -22.18 36.42
C LEU A 6 -25.52 -22.23 35.57
N THR A 7 -24.67 -23.22 35.81
CA THR A 7 -23.58 -23.62 34.93
C THR A 7 -24.16 -24.37 33.72
N LEU A 8 -24.13 -23.76 32.53
CA LEU A 8 -24.31 -24.48 31.27
C LEU A 8 -22.95 -25.01 30.81
N ALA A 9 -22.77 -26.32 30.90
CA ALA A 9 -21.74 -27.05 30.16
C ALA A 9 -22.17 -27.12 28.69
N GLY A 10 -21.65 -26.21 27.86
CA GLY A 10 -21.86 -26.21 26.42
C GLY A 10 -20.72 -26.93 25.70
N THR A 11 -21.06 -28.00 25.00
CA THR A 11 -20.17 -28.87 24.21
C THR A 11 -19.44 -28.10 23.10
N LEU A 12 -18.15 -28.40 23.00
CA LEU A 12 -17.21 -27.99 21.96
C LEU A 12 -17.67 -28.48 20.58
N VAL A 13 -17.99 -27.57 19.66
CA VAL A 13 -18.07 -27.84 18.22
C VAL A 13 -16.76 -27.38 17.59
N MET A 14 -15.84 -28.32 17.37
CA MET A 14 -14.68 -28.11 16.48
C MET A 14 -15.21 -28.07 15.04
N ALA A 15 -15.41 -26.87 14.51
CA ALA A 15 -15.65 -26.68 13.08
C ALA A 15 -14.35 -26.94 12.31
N LEU A 16 -14.31 -28.01 11.53
CA LEU A 16 -13.29 -28.22 10.49
C LEU A 16 -13.44 -27.10 9.45
N ALA A 17 -12.61 -26.07 9.55
CA ALA A 17 -12.45 -25.08 8.50
C ALA A 17 -11.76 -25.75 7.30
N ALA A 18 -12.51 -26.04 6.24
CA ALA A 18 -11.92 -26.40 4.96
C ALA A 18 -11.02 -25.25 4.47
N PRO A 19 -9.84 -25.54 3.89
CA PRO A 19 -9.03 -24.50 3.28
C PRO A 19 -9.81 -23.93 2.09
N HIS A 20 -10.29 -22.70 2.24
CA HIS A 20 -10.78 -21.91 1.14
C HIS A 20 -9.56 -21.50 0.32
N ALA A 21 -9.15 -22.37 -0.61
CA ALA A 21 -8.25 -21.97 -1.68
C ALA A 21 -9.00 -20.92 -2.51
N LEU A 22 -8.76 -19.65 -2.22
CA LEU A 22 -9.20 -18.56 -3.07
C LEU A 22 -8.46 -18.71 -4.41
N ALA A 23 -9.17 -19.22 -5.41
CA ALA A 23 -8.73 -19.15 -6.79
C ALA A 23 -8.49 -17.68 -7.14
N GLN A 24 -7.23 -17.29 -7.29
CA GLN A 24 -6.90 -16.00 -7.88
C GLN A 24 -7.16 -16.11 -9.38
N GLY A 25 -8.00 -15.20 -9.90
CA GLY A 25 -8.47 -15.22 -11.28
C GLY A 25 -7.34 -15.29 -12.31
N THR A 26 -7.58 -16.06 -13.37
CA THR A 26 -6.67 -16.34 -14.48
C THR A 26 -6.57 -15.20 -15.51
N ASP A 27 -6.90 -13.96 -15.13
CA ASP A 27 -6.68 -12.84 -16.02
C ASP A 27 -5.17 -12.59 -16.12
N LYS A 28 -4.66 -12.64 -17.34
CA LYS A 28 -3.24 -12.38 -17.61
C LYS A 28 -2.93 -10.94 -17.19
N LEU A 29 -2.18 -10.80 -16.10
CA LEU A 29 -1.77 -9.51 -15.55
C LEU A 29 -1.09 -8.66 -16.62
N ARG A 30 -1.40 -7.35 -16.64
CA ARG A 30 -0.76 -6.41 -17.57
C ARG A 30 0.75 -6.38 -17.36
N THR A 31 1.49 -6.16 -18.45
CA THR A 31 2.94 -5.93 -18.38
C THR A 31 3.24 -4.58 -17.74
N GLY A 32 4.46 -4.41 -17.24
CA GLY A 32 4.88 -3.12 -16.68
C GLY A 32 4.80 -1.97 -17.68
N GLU A 33 5.11 -2.24 -18.95
CA GLU A 33 4.96 -1.27 -20.03
C GLU A 33 3.50 -0.88 -20.27
N GLN A 34 2.58 -1.85 -20.32
CA GLN A 34 1.15 -1.57 -20.49
C GLN A 34 0.62 -0.69 -19.36
N VAL A 35 1.01 -0.98 -18.11
CA VAL A 35 0.61 -0.17 -16.95
C VAL A 35 1.23 1.23 -17.02
N TYR A 36 2.52 1.33 -17.40
CA TYR A 36 3.16 2.63 -17.58
C TYR A 36 2.39 3.49 -18.57
N GLN A 37 2.08 2.96 -19.75
CA GLN A 37 1.36 3.67 -20.80
C GLN A 37 -0.08 4.05 -20.41
N GLN A 38 -0.75 3.22 -19.60
CA GLN A 38 -2.14 3.47 -19.20
C GLN A 38 -2.28 4.44 -18.01
N THR A 39 -1.32 4.42 -17.09
CA THR A 39 -1.46 5.09 -15.78
C THR A 39 -0.29 6.02 -15.49
N CYS A 40 0.94 5.52 -15.57
CA CYS A 40 2.11 6.22 -15.02
C CYS A 40 2.61 7.37 -15.92
N VAL A 41 2.44 7.22 -17.24
CA VAL A 41 2.92 8.17 -18.27
C VAL A 41 2.42 9.59 -18.03
N ALA A 42 1.18 9.73 -17.52
CA ALA A 42 0.51 11.00 -17.29
C ALA A 42 1.34 11.99 -16.44
N CYS A 43 2.16 11.47 -15.53
CA CYS A 43 3.06 12.29 -14.71
C CYS A 43 4.52 12.08 -15.06
N HIS A 44 4.92 10.84 -15.35
CA HIS A 44 6.34 10.49 -15.49
C HIS A 44 6.93 10.79 -16.87
N GLU A 45 6.14 11.08 -17.91
CA GLU A 45 6.70 11.49 -19.20
C GLU A 45 7.34 12.89 -19.12
N THR A 46 6.58 13.86 -18.61
CA THR A 46 6.97 15.27 -18.58
C THR A 46 7.53 15.71 -17.22
N GLY A 47 7.29 14.93 -16.16
CA GLY A 47 7.73 15.25 -14.80
C GLY A 47 6.77 16.16 -14.03
N VAL A 48 5.46 16.00 -14.26
CA VAL A 48 4.41 16.77 -13.56
C VAL A 48 4.61 16.67 -12.05
N ALA A 49 4.44 17.80 -11.34
CA ALA A 49 4.60 17.87 -9.88
C ALA A 49 5.96 17.33 -9.38
N HIS A 50 7.02 17.51 -10.18
CA HIS A 50 8.37 17.00 -9.91
C HIS A 50 8.47 15.47 -9.91
N ALA A 51 7.61 14.78 -10.65
CA ALA A 51 7.75 13.34 -10.86
C ALA A 51 9.09 13.02 -11.57
N PRO A 52 9.81 11.97 -11.14
CA PRO A 52 11.04 11.58 -11.81
C PRO A 52 10.73 11.12 -13.23
N ARG A 53 11.34 11.77 -14.22
CA ARG A 53 11.00 11.55 -15.63
C ARG A 53 11.41 10.16 -16.08
N PHE A 54 10.57 9.52 -16.87
CA PHE A 54 10.83 8.21 -17.46
C PHE A 54 12.10 8.27 -18.32
N GLY A 55 13.00 7.30 -18.11
CA GLY A 55 14.29 7.26 -18.80
C GLY A 55 15.37 8.21 -18.26
N ASP A 56 15.07 9.07 -17.27
CA ASP A 56 16.07 9.96 -16.68
C ASP A 56 16.96 9.21 -15.68
N ALA A 57 18.08 8.68 -16.17
CA ALA A 57 19.02 7.92 -15.35
C ALA A 57 19.53 8.70 -14.13
N LYS A 58 19.70 10.03 -14.22
CA LYS A 58 20.22 10.83 -13.10
C LYS A 58 19.17 10.99 -12.01
N ALA A 59 17.92 11.24 -12.39
CA ALA A 59 16.82 11.35 -11.43
C ALA A 59 16.51 10.01 -10.74
N TRP A 60 16.63 8.90 -11.46
CA TRP A 60 16.30 7.57 -10.95
C TRP A 60 17.41 6.86 -10.21
N ALA A 61 18.69 7.18 -10.46
CA ALA A 61 19.82 6.54 -9.77
C ALA A 61 19.66 6.47 -8.23
N PRO A 62 19.41 7.58 -7.50
CA PRO A 62 19.22 7.51 -6.05
C PRO A 62 17.97 6.72 -5.63
N LEU A 63 16.93 6.69 -6.47
CA LEU A 63 15.70 5.93 -6.19
C LEU A 63 15.93 4.42 -6.36
N ILE A 64 16.74 4.04 -7.35
CA ILE A 64 17.12 2.65 -7.59
C ILE A 64 18.00 2.13 -6.44
N GLU A 65 18.85 2.98 -5.87
CA GLU A 65 19.68 2.66 -4.69
C GLU A 65 18.86 2.35 -3.43
N GLU A 66 17.64 2.91 -3.29
CA GLU A 66 16.71 2.54 -2.19
C GLU A 66 16.28 1.07 -2.25
N GLY A 67 16.37 0.45 -3.44
CA GLY A 67 16.04 -0.94 -3.68
C GLY A 67 14.58 -1.17 -4.11
N GLN A 68 14.37 -2.22 -4.89
CA GLN A 68 13.10 -2.47 -5.58
C GLN A 68 11.91 -2.62 -4.63
N ALA A 69 12.09 -3.33 -3.50
CA ALA A 69 11.01 -3.56 -2.55
C ALA A 69 10.50 -2.26 -1.92
N VAL A 70 11.45 -1.44 -1.45
CA VAL A 70 11.17 -0.18 -0.76
C VAL A 70 10.54 0.82 -1.72
N LEU A 71 11.18 1.08 -2.86
CA LEU A 71 10.69 2.07 -3.81
C LEU A 71 9.29 1.72 -4.32
N THR A 72 9.07 0.45 -4.69
CA THR A 72 7.76 -0.03 -5.18
C THR A 72 6.68 0.12 -4.11
N ALA A 73 6.95 -0.31 -2.88
CA ALA A 73 5.99 -0.22 -1.78
C ALA A 73 5.62 1.23 -1.46
N HIS A 74 6.62 2.10 -1.41
CA HIS A 74 6.44 3.51 -1.07
C HIS A 74 5.67 4.26 -2.15
N ALA A 75 5.98 4.00 -3.42
CA ALA A 75 5.25 4.55 -4.55
C ALA A 75 3.81 4.04 -4.61
N PHE A 76 3.57 2.76 -4.31
CA PHE A 76 2.23 2.18 -4.30
C PHE A 76 1.33 2.77 -3.20
N VAL A 77 1.87 2.99 -1.99
CA VAL A 77 1.13 3.65 -0.90
C VAL A 77 0.87 5.13 -1.19
N GLY A 78 1.74 5.75 -1.98
CA GLY A 78 1.71 7.18 -2.30
C GLY A 78 2.83 7.92 -1.60
N VAL A 79 3.44 8.87 -2.32
CA VAL A 79 4.59 9.62 -1.84
C VAL A 79 4.63 11.02 -2.45
N ARG A 80 4.72 12.04 -1.61
CA ARG A 80 4.75 13.45 -2.04
C ARG A 80 3.53 13.77 -2.93
N GLY A 81 3.76 14.18 -4.18
CA GLY A 81 2.71 14.44 -5.17
C GLY A 81 2.19 13.20 -5.90
N MET A 82 2.80 12.02 -5.70
CA MET A 82 2.36 10.78 -6.33
C MET A 82 1.20 10.16 -5.54
N PRO A 83 -0.01 10.04 -6.13
CA PRO A 83 -1.15 9.44 -5.46
C PRO A 83 -0.94 7.93 -5.23
N ALA A 84 -1.65 7.38 -4.23
CA ALA A 84 -1.68 5.95 -3.99
C ALA A 84 -2.08 5.18 -5.26
N ARG A 85 -1.44 4.04 -5.50
CA ARG A 85 -1.62 3.19 -6.69
C ARG A 85 -1.40 3.92 -8.02
N GLY A 86 -0.66 5.03 -8.03
CA GLY A 86 -0.52 5.87 -9.22
C GLY A 86 -1.81 6.57 -9.66
N GLY A 87 -2.83 6.61 -8.79
CA GLY A 87 -4.12 7.25 -9.07
C GLY A 87 -5.17 6.34 -9.70
N ASP A 88 -4.87 5.06 -9.92
CA ASP A 88 -5.80 4.05 -10.43
C ASP A 88 -6.21 3.09 -9.31
N ASP A 89 -7.48 3.15 -8.90
CA ASP A 89 -8.03 2.32 -7.83
C ASP A 89 -8.17 0.84 -8.21
N LYS A 90 -8.13 0.51 -9.51
CA LYS A 90 -8.16 -0.85 -10.04
C LYS A 90 -6.78 -1.44 -10.25
N LEU A 91 -5.73 -0.62 -10.18
CA LEU A 91 -4.36 -1.10 -10.38
C LEU A 91 -3.91 -1.98 -9.20
N SER A 92 -3.63 -3.25 -9.51
CA SER A 92 -3.13 -4.21 -8.54
C SER A 92 -1.67 -3.92 -8.17
N LEU A 93 -1.25 -4.37 -6.98
CA LEU A 93 0.14 -4.22 -6.55
C LEU A 93 1.12 -4.98 -7.47
N ASP A 94 0.76 -6.16 -7.93
CA ASP A 94 1.61 -6.97 -8.83
C ASP A 94 1.81 -6.29 -10.19
N GLU A 95 0.78 -5.66 -10.76
CA GLU A 95 0.89 -4.86 -11.98
C GLU A 95 1.70 -3.57 -11.76
N PHE A 96 1.43 -2.86 -10.65
CA PHE A 96 2.19 -1.67 -10.27
C PHE A 96 3.69 -1.96 -10.07
N ALA A 97 4.01 -3.11 -9.45
CA ALA A 97 5.38 -3.51 -9.21
C ALA A 97 6.13 -3.84 -10.51
N ARG A 98 5.44 -4.46 -11.49
CA ARG A 98 5.98 -4.62 -12.85
C ARG A 98 6.20 -3.28 -13.55
N ALA A 99 5.28 -2.33 -13.40
CA ALA A 99 5.44 -0.99 -13.98
C ALA A 99 6.65 -0.26 -13.39
N THR A 100 6.82 -0.35 -12.06
CA THR A 100 7.96 0.22 -11.35
C THR A 100 9.28 -0.39 -11.83
N ALA A 101 9.33 -1.72 -11.99
CA ALA A 101 10.49 -2.41 -12.55
C ALA A 101 10.79 -1.99 -13.99
N TYR A 102 9.75 -1.87 -14.83
CA TYR A 102 9.89 -1.36 -16.20
C TYR A 102 10.49 0.05 -16.21
N MET A 103 9.95 0.99 -15.43
CA MET A 103 10.44 2.37 -15.40
C MET A 103 11.88 2.46 -14.89
N ALA A 104 12.24 1.68 -13.87
CA ALA A 104 13.61 1.60 -13.38
C ALA A 104 14.58 1.08 -14.45
N ARG A 105 14.20 0.02 -15.18
CA ARG A 105 15.01 -0.52 -16.30
C ARG A 105 15.27 0.52 -17.38
N GLN A 106 14.25 1.30 -17.72
CA GLN A 106 14.33 2.34 -18.75
C GLN A 106 15.23 3.51 -18.32
N ALA A 107 15.42 3.69 -17.01
CA ALA A 107 16.35 4.65 -16.44
C ALA A 107 17.73 4.05 -16.08
N GLY A 108 18.06 2.85 -16.58
CA GLY A 108 19.39 2.23 -16.39
C GLY A 108 19.49 1.25 -15.22
N GLY A 109 18.38 0.96 -14.53
CA GLY A 109 18.32 -0.11 -13.53
C GLY A 109 18.28 -1.51 -14.15
N SER A 110 18.50 -2.54 -13.32
CA SER A 110 18.50 -3.95 -13.72
C SER A 110 17.39 -4.77 -13.08
N TRP A 111 16.36 -4.10 -12.56
CA TRP A 111 15.27 -4.74 -11.83
C TRP A 111 14.46 -5.66 -12.74
N GLN A 112 14.14 -6.84 -12.22
CA GLN A 112 13.29 -7.80 -12.90
C GLN A 112 11.84 -7.64 -12.47
N ASP A 113 10.93 -8.23 -13.24
CA ASP A 113 9.56 -8.38 -12.78
C ASP A 113 9.56 -9.20 -11.47
N PRO A 114 8.88 -8.74 -10.40
CA PRO A 114 8.99 -9.38 -9.10
C PRO A 114 8.53 -10.83 -9.07
N ASP A 115 9.34 -11.68 -8.43
CA ASP A 115 8.92 -13.03 -8.06
C ASP A 115 8.10 -13.04 -6.75
N GLY A 116 7.68 -14.22 -6.31
CA GLY A 116 6.87 -14.38 -5.10
C GLY A 116 7.55 -13.88 -3.82
N GLN A 117 8.88 -14.03 -3.72
CA GLN A 117 9.64 -13.61 -2.54
C GLN A 117 9.78 -12.08 -2.50
N LEU A 118 10.11 -11.47 -3.63
CA LEU A 118 10.17 -10.02 -3.72
C LEU A 118 8.79 -9.40 -3.50
N MET A 119 7.73 -9.99 -4.05
CA MET A 119 6.37 -9.55 -3.79
C MET A 119 5.96 -9.66 -2.32
N PHE A 120 6.44 -10.68 -1.60
CA PHE A 120 6.26 -10.76 -0.15
C PHE A 120 6.91 -9.57 0.56
N SER A 121 8.16 -9.24 0.22
CA SER A 121 8.87 -8.08 0.78
C SER A 121 8.19 -6.75 0.46
N ILE A 122 7.72 -6.57 -0.78
CA ILE A 122 6.96 -5.37 -1.19
C ILE A 122 5.69 -5.22 -0.34
N ARG A 123 4.90 -6.29 -0.20
CA ARG A 123 3.67 -6.27 0.62
C ARG A 123 3.96 -5.96 2.08
N ALA A 124 5.00 -6.56 2.65
CA ALA A 124 5.40 -6.32 4.03
C ALA A 124 5.81 -4.85 4.27
N GLU A 125 6.62 -4.28 3.38
CA GLU A 125 7.03 -2.87 3.48
C GLU A 125 5.85 -1.90 3.25
N ALA A 126 4.96 -2.20 2.29
CA ALA A 126 3.76 -1.40 2.05
C ALA A 126 2.83 -1.41 3.27
N GLN A 127 2.63 -2.58 3.89
CA GLN A 127 1.85 -2.73 5.11
C GLN A 127 2.43 -1.89 6.25
N LYS A 128 3.75 -2.00 6.48
CA LYS A 128 4.44 -1.22 7.51
C LYS A 128 4.25 0.29 7.33
N ARG A 129 4.31 0.79 6.09
CA ARG A 129 4.09 2.21 5.80
C ARG A 129 2.64 2.62 6.07
N LEU A 130 1.67 1.83 5.62
CA LEU A 130 0.24 2.06 5.91
C LEU A 130 -0.05 2.08 7.41
N ASP A 131 0.54 1.17 8.17
CA ASP A 131 0.38 1.12 9.63
C ASP A 131 0.91 2.39 10.30
N SER A 132 2.05 2.91 9.84
CA SER A 132 2.60 4.19 10.31
C SER A 132 1.65 5.36 10.03
N GLU A 133 1.11 5.45 8.80
CA GLU A 133 0.16 6.50 8.44
C GLU A 133 -1.15 6.41 9.24
N ILE A 134 -1.66 5.20 9.44
CA ILE A 134 -2.86 4.93 10.23
C ILE A 134 -2.62 5.35 11.68
N ALA A 135 -1.47 5.00 12.27
CA ALA A 135 -1.11 5.40 13.62
C ALA A 135 -1.05 6.93 13.76
N ALA A 136 -0.43 7.62 12.80
CA ALA A 136 -0.35 9.07 12.79
C ALA A 136 -1.74 9.73 12.69
N LYS A 137 -2.59 9.27 11.76
CA LYS A 137 -3.96 9.77 11.60
C LYS A 137 -4.82 9.50 12.82
N ARG A 138 -4.68 8.34 13.47
CA ARG A 138 -5.36 8.02 14.74
C ARG A 138 -4.94 8.97 15.85
N LYS A 139 -3.64 9.26 15.98
CA LYS A 139 -3.13 10.24 16.96
C LYS A 139 -3.73 11.63 16.73
N MET A 140 -3.74 12.09 15.47
CA MET A 140 -4.33 13.38 15.11
C MET A 140 -5.84 13.44 15.40
N LYS A 141 -6.58 12.37 15.08
CA LYS A 141 -8.01 12.25 15.40
C LYS A 141 -8.27 12.37 16.90
N ASN A 142 -7.48 11.65 17.71
CA ASN A 142 -7.61 11.68 19.17
C ASN A 142 -7.34 13.09 19.72
N GLU A 143 -6.38 13.80 19.14
CA GLU A 143 -6.09 15.18 19.54
C GLU A 143 -7.24 16.13 19.18
N LEU A 144 -7.78 16.04 17.97
CA LEU A 144 -8.96 16.82 17.57
C LEU A 144 -10.15 16.57 18.50
N GLN A 145 -10.36 15.32 18.90
CA GLN A 145 -11.41 14.97 19.86
C GLN A 145 -11.19 15.63 21.23
N ARG A 146 -9.95 15.67 21.74
CA ARG A 146 -9.63 16.34 23.01
C ARG A 146 -9.89 17.84 22.94
N LEU A 147 -9.48 18.48 21.84
CA LEU A 147 -9.71 19.91 21.62
C LEU A 147 -11.21 20.23 21.58
N ASN A 148 -12.00 19.42 20.88
CA ASN A 148 -13.46 19.59 20.83
C ASN A 148 -14.10 19.46 22.22
N GLN A 149 -13.71 18.45 22.99
CA GLN A 149 -14.21 18.26 24.36
C GLN A 149 -13.80 19.40 25.31
N ALA A 150 -12.59 19.96 25.15
CA ALA A 150 -12.16 21.12 25.93
C ALA A 150 -12.99 22.37 25.58
N ALA A 151 -13.24 22.61 24.29
CA ALA A 151 -14.07 23.70 23.81
C ALA A 151 -15.53 23.59 24.31
N GLU A 152 -16.12 22.39 24.27
CA GLU A 152 -17.45 22.13 24.81
C GLU A 152 -17.54 22.39 26.32
N ARG A 153 -16.51 21.99 27.09
CA ARG A 153 -16.43 22.26 28.53
C ARG A 153 -16.30 23.76 28.82
N ALA A 154 -15.55 24.50 28.01
CA ALA A 154 -15.42 25.95 28.15
C ALA A 154 -16.72 26.70 27.83
N ARG A 155 -17.51 26.25 26.84
CA ARG A 155 -18.82 26.85 26.50
C ARG A 155 -19.90 26.67 27.58
N LYS A 156 -19.77 25.65 28.42
CA LYS A 156 -20.73 25.33 29.50
C LYS A 156 -20.39 26.03 30.82
N LYS A 157 -19.26 26.72 30.90
CA LYS A 157 -18.87 27.57 32.03
C LYS A 157 -19.26 29.01 31.75
#